data_AF-A0A2N5G9Y3-F1
#
_entry.id   AF-A0A2N5G9Y3-F1
#
_cell.length_a   1.000
_cell.length_b   1.000
_cell.length_c   1.000
_cell.angle_alpha   90.00
_cell.angle_beta   90.00
_cell.angle_gamma   90.00
#
_symmetry.space_group_name_H-M   'P 1'
#
loop_
_entity.id
_entity.type
_entity.pdbx_description
1 polymer ?
#
loop_
_entity_poly.entity_id
_entity_poly.type
_entity_poly.pdbx_seq_one_letter_code
_entity_poly.pdbx_strand_id
1 'polypeptide(L)'
;MITISPSETVTALLDQEFSKIINNVKRLTSMGVDVINLSQGNPDLPTPPHIVESLKEAAENPTFHKYSPFRGFKFLKEAIRNAEVILWEFNSA
;
A
#
# COMPACT_ATOMS: atom_id res chain seq x y z
N MET A 1 -38.04 -10.25 -4.11
CA MET A 1 -36.57 -10.24 -4.31
C MET A 1 -36.18 -8.88 -4.82
N ILE A 2 -35.19 -8.22 -4.22
CA ILE A 2 -34.68 -6.93 -4.70
C ILE A 2 -33.53 -7.23 -5.65
N THR A 3 -33.59 -6.71 -6.88
CA THR A 3 -32.48 -6.77 -7.83
C THR A 3 -31.58 -5.55 -7.60
N ILE A 4 -30.31 -5.78 -7.31
CA ILE A 4 -29.32 -4.70 -7.22
C ILE A 4 -28.68 -4.52 -8.59
N SER A 5 -28.81 -3.32 -9.15
CA SER A 5 -28.16 -2.92 -10.39
C SER A 5 -26.96 -2.02 -10.07
N PRO A 6 -25.72 -2.39 -10.47
CA PRO A 6 -24.55 -1.53 -10.32
C PRO A 6 -24.67 -0.23 -11.12
N SER A 7 -23.90 0.78 -10.75
CA SER A 7 -23.79 2.01 -11.55
C SER A 7 -23.08 1.75 -12.87
N GLU A 8 -23.28 2.66 -13.83
CA GLU A 8 -22.57 2.63 -15.11
C GLU A 8 -21.05 2.70 -14.91
N THR A 9 -20.58 3.51 -13.96
CA THR A 9 -19.15 3.63 -13.62
C THR A 9 -18.54 2.30 -13.21
N VAL A 10 -19.23 1.52 -12.37
CA VAL A 10 -18.74 0.19 -11.95
C VAL A 10 -18.76 -0.79 -13.11
N THR A 11 -19.81 -0.71 -13.95
CA THR A 11 -19.97 -1.61 -15.10
C THR A 11 -18.94 -1.34 -16.20
N ALA A 12 -18.41 -0.11 -16.28
CA ALA A 12 -17.40 0.28 -17.27
C ALA A 12 -15.95 -0.10 -16.89
N LEU A 13 -15.72 -0.67 -15.70
CA LEU A 13 -14.38 -1.10 -15.28
C LEU A 13 -13.90 -2.28 -16.12
N LEU A 14 -12.64 -2.23 -16.55
CA LEU A 14 -11.99 -3.34 -17.23
C LEU A 14 -11.64 -4.46 -16.26
N ASP A 15 -11.64 -5.69 -16.77
CA ASP A 15 -11.17 -6.85 -16.03
C ASP A 15 -9.69 -6.72 -15.65
N GLN A 16 -9.37 -7.07 -14.41
CA GLN A 16 -8.00 -7.10 -13.91
C GLN A 16 -7.34 -8.43 -14.29
N GLU A 17 -6.65 -8.47 -15.43
CA GLU A 17 -5.99 -9.69 -15.92
C GLU A 17 -4.98 -10.29 -14.92
N PHE A 18 -4.26 -9.44 -14.17
CA PHE A 18 -3.32 -9.90 -13.12
C PHE A 18 -4.01 -10.68 -11.99
N SER A 19 -5.27 -10.39 -11.69
CA SER A 19 -6.02 -11.10 -10.65
C SER A 19 -6.21 -12.58 -11.02
N LYS A 20 -6.25 -12.92 -12.31
CA LYS A 20 -6.30 -14.33 -12.77
C LYS A 20 -5.02 -15.09 -12.41
N ILE A 21 -3.86 -14.45 -12.60
CA ILE A 21 -2.55 -15.03 -12.24
C ILE A 21 -2.46 -15.24 -10.73
N ILE A 22 -2.83 -14.23 -9.94
CA ILE A 22 -2.84 -14.31 -8.47
C ILE A 22 -3.77 -15.42 -7.97
N ASN A 23 -4.95 -15.57 -8.57
CA ASN A 23 -5.90 -16.63 -8.22
C ASN A 23 -5.35 -18.03 -8.54
N ASN A 24 -4.64 -18.19 -9.66
CA ASN A 24 -3.98 -19.46 -9.99
C ASN A 24 -2.86 -19.80 -9.02
N VAL A 25 -2.01 -18.82 -8.66
CA VAL A 25 -0.97 -19.00 -7.63
C VAL A 25 -1.62 -19.44 -6.32
N LYS A 26 -2.63 -18.71 -5.83
CA LYS A 26 -3.36 -19.06 -4.60
C LYS A 26 -3.94 -20.48 -4.65
N ARG A 27 -4.55 -20.87 -5.77
CA ARG A 27 -5.10 -22.21 -5.97
C ARG A 27 -4.03 -23.28 -5.85
N LEU A 28 -2.91 -23.13 -6.57
CA LEU A 28 -1.81 -24.10 -6.55
C LEU A 28 -1.17 -24.19 -5.16
N THR A 29 -0.89 -23.05 -4.51
CA THR A 29 -0.38 -23.01 -3.14
C THR A 29 -1.33 -23.70 -2.15
N SER A 30 -2.64 -23.50 -2.28
CA SER A 30 -3.64 -24.17 -1.42
C SER A 30 -3.70 -25.68 -1.59
N MET A 31 -3.22 -26.19 -2.73
CA MET A 31 -3.09 -27.62 -3.00
C MET A 31 -1.73 -28.19 -2.53
N GLY A 32 -0.89 -27.39 -1.87
CA GLY A 32 0.44 -27.80 -1.41
C GLY A 32 1.52 -27.79 -2.49
N VAL A 33 1.26 -27.17 -3.65
CA VAL A 33 2.28 -26.98 -4.69
C VAL A 33 3.24 -25.87 -4.26
N ASP A 34 4.54 -26.14 -4.33
CA ASP A 34 5.59 -25.14 -4.13
C ASP A 34 5.67 -24.23 -5.37
N VAL A 35 5.24 -22.98 -5.23
CA VAL A 35 5.12 -22.02 -6.33
C VAL A 35 6.13 -20.89 -6.15
N ILE A 36 7.08 -20.77 -7.08
CA ILE A 36 7.96 -19.61 -7.16
C ILE A 36 7.18 -18.46 -7.81
N ASN A 37 6.78 -17.47 -7.01
CA ASN A 37 5.99 -16.35 -7.46
C ASN A 37 6.86 -15.12 -7.79
N LEU A 38 7.13 -14.91 -9.08
CA LEU A 38 7.85 -13.73 -9.60
C LEU A 38 6.89 -12.69 -10.22
N SER A 39 5.58 -12.85 -10.01
CA SER A 39 4.56 -12.02 -10.68
C SER A 39 4.16 -10.76 -9.90
N GLN A 40 4.58 -10.64 -8.64
CA GLN A 40 4.20 -9.54 -7.74
C GLN A 40 5.44 -8.78 -7.28
N GLY A 41 5.40 -7.44 -7.38
CA GLY A 41 6.45 -6.55 -6.91
C GLY A 41 6.39 -6.25 -5.41
N ASN A 42 5.93 -7.20 -4.58
CA ASN A 42 5.91 -7.02 -3.14
C ASN A 42 7.33 -7.23 -2.59
N PRO A 43 7.90 -6.27 -1.85
CA PRO A 43 9.17 -6.47 -1.16
C PRO A 43 9.08 -7.66 -0.20
N ASP A 44 10.14 -8.45 -0.13
CA ASP A 44 10.30 -9.60 0.75
C ASP A 44 10.98 -9.23 2.09
N LEU A 45 11.74 -8.13 2.10
CA LEU A 45 12.38 -7.60 3.29
C LEU A 45 11.38 -6.89 4.22
N PRO A 46 11.59 -6.96 5.55
CA PRO A 46 10.73 -6.27 6.51
C PRO A 46 10.90 -4.76 6.43
N THR A 47 9.86 -4.03 6.84
CA THR A 47 9.96 -2.59 7.08
C THR A 47 11.09 -2.29 8.08
N PRO A 48 11.97 -1.29 7.83
CA PRO A 48 13.04 -0.93 8.74
C PRO A 48 12.56 -0.73 10.19
N PRO A 49 13.27 -1.27 11.21
CA PRO A 49 12.78 -1.28 12.60
C PRO A 49 12.43 0.09 13.17
N HIS A 50 13.19 1.13 12.82
CA HIS A 50 12.94 2.49 13.31
C HIS A 50 11.60 3.05 12.83
N ILE A 51 11.13 2.69 11.64
CA ILE A 51 9.83 3.12 11.10
C ILE A 51 8.70 2.43 11.87
N VAL A 52 8.87 1.13 12.16
CA VAL A 52 7.92 0.35 12.96
C VAL A 52 7.83 0.93 14.37
N GLU A 53 8.95 1.34 14.96
CA GLU A 53 8.96 1.94 16.29
C GLU A 53 8.28 3.32 16.31
N SER A 54 8.56 4.19 15.33
CA SER A 54 7.86 5.48 15.21
C SER A 54 6.34 5.32 15.07
N LEU A 55 5.86 4.26 14.41
CA LEU A 55 4.43 3.95 14.35
C LEU A 55 3.88 3.59 15.74
N LYS A 56 4.57 2.74 16.51
CA LYS A 56 4.13 2.35 17.85
C LYS A 56 4.04 3.56 18.77
N GLU A 57 5.09 4.39 18.81
CA GLU A 57 5.12 5.63 19.59
C GLU A 57 3.98 6.58 19.19
N ALA A 58 3.74 6.76 17.89
CA ALA A 58 2.65 7.59 17.41
C ALA A 58 1.27 7.01 17.80
N ALA A 59 1.10 5.68 17.76
CA ALA A 59 -0.17 5.03 18.09
C ALA A 59 -0.57 5.23 19.57
N GLU A 60 0.41 5.38 20.47
CA GLU A 60 0.16 5.66 21.89
C GLU A 60 -0.34 7.09 22.14
N ASN A 61 -0.15 8.02 21.19
CA ASN A 61 -0.54 9.42 21.36
C ASN A 61 -2.03 9.65 21.09
N PRO A 62 -2.85 10.02 22.10
CA PRO A 62 -4.30 10.23 21.92
C PRO A 62 -4.67 11.35 20.95
N THR A 63 -3.74 12.26 20.66
CA THR A 63 -3.92 13.33 19.68
C THR A 63 -4.18 12.78 18.28
N PHE A 64 -3.60 11.62 17.95
CA PHE A 64 -3.73 10.98 16.63
C PHE A 64 -4.91 10.01 16.53
N HIS A 65 -5.67 9.79 17.59
CA HIS A 65 -6.88 8.93 17.55
C HIS A 65 -8.09 9.64 16.94
N LYS A 66 -7.99 10.95 16.75
CA LYS A 66 -9.03 11.80 16.18
C LYS A 66 -8.84 11.95 14.66
N TYR A 67 -9.77 12.64 14.03
CA TYR A 67 -9.66 12.97 12.62
C TYR A 67 -8.34 13.69 12.32
N SER A 68 -7.62 13.14 11.35
CA SER A 68 -6.47 13.82 10.75
C SER A 68 -6.94 15.06 9.98
N PRO A 69 -6.06 16.06 9.79
CA PRO A 69 -6.34 17.14 8.86
C PRO A 69 -6.68 16.61 7.46
N PHE A 70 -7.64 17.21 6.76
CA PHE A 70 -8.07 16.79 5.41
C PHE A 70 -6.92 16.68 4.40
N ARG A 71 -5.86 17.46 4.58
CA ARG A 71 -4.69 17.46 3.70
C ARG A 71 -3.47 16.76 4.31
N GLY A 72 -3.62 15.99 5.39
CA GLY A 72 -2.52 15.38 6.13
C GLY A 72 -1.75 16.37 7.03
N PHE A 73 -0.93 15.82 7.92
CA PHE A 73 -0.17 16.59 8.92
C PHE A 73 0.98 17.39 8.31
N LYS A 74 1.27 18.56 8.91
CA LYS A 74 2.34 19.46 8.45
C LYS A 74 3.72 18.81 8.49
N PHE A 75 4.04 18.08 9.58
CA PHE A 75 5.33 17.44 9.77
C PHE A 75 5.64 16.43 8.64
N LEU A 76 4.63 15.69 8.16
CA LEU A 76 4.82 14.74 7.06
C LEU A 76 5.15 15.45 5.74
N LYS A 77 4.47 16.58 5.46
CA LYS A 77 4.74 17.39 4.26
C LYS A 77 6.14 17.98 4.27
N GLU A 78 6.57 18.48 5.43
CA GLU A 78 7.93 19.01 5.60
C GLU A 78 8.98 17.90 5.41
N ALA A 79 8.74 16.70 5.94
CA ALA A 79 9.61 15.54 5.75
C ALA A 79 9.73 15.13 4.27
N ILE A 80 8.61 15.05 3.54
CA ILE A 80 8.59 14.72 2.10
C ILE A 80 9.40 15.74 1.31
N ARG A 81 9.14 17.04 1.52
CA ARG A 81 9.88 18.13 0.84
C ARG A 81 11.38 18.00 1.09
N ASN A 82 11.79 17.75 2.33
CA ASN A 82 13.20 17.64 2.67
C ASN A 82 13.84 16.39 2.04
N ALA A 83 13.13 15.26 2.02
CA ALA A 83 13.61 14.03 1.37
C ALA A 83 13.79 14.21 -0.14
N GLU A 84 12.85 14.88 -0.81
CA GLU A 84 12.96 15.20 -2.24
C GLU A 84 14.20 16.03 -2.55
N VAL A 85 14.48 17.08 -1.76
CA VAL A 85 15.68 17.92 -1.93
C VAL A 85 16.95 17.08 -1.79
N ILE A 86 17.06 16.27 -0.74
CA ILE A 86 18.26 15.45 -0.48
C ILE A 86 18.48 14.42 -1.60
N LEU A 87 17.42 13.72 -2.03
CA LEU A 87 17.54 12.71 -3.07
C LEU A 87 17.85 13.32 -4.44
N TRP A 88 17.33 14.50 -4.73
CA TRP A 88 17.60 15.18 -5.99
C TRP A 88 19.03 15.73 -6.04
N GLU A 89 19.53 16.31 -4.94
CA GLU A 89 20.93 16.75 -4.82
C GLU A 89 21.91 15.57 -4.91
N PHE A 90 21.60 14.43 -4.27
CA PHE A 90 22.45 13.24 -4.32
C PHE A 90 22.58 12.63 -5.72
N ASN A 91 21.50 12.65 -6.52
CA ASN A 91 21.50 12.08 -7.87
C ASN A 91 21.95 13.06 -8.98
N SER A 92 22.18 14.34 -8.63
CA SER A 92 22.62 15.38 -9.57
C SER A 92 24.12 15.69 -9.48
N ALA A 93 24.84 14.99 -8.59
CA ALA A 93 26.30 15.05 -8.42
C ALA A 93 26.98 13.82 -9.05
#